data_AF-A0ABD0SLS9-F1
#
_entry.id   AF-A0ABD0SLS9-F1
#
_cell.length_a   1.000
_cell.length_b   1.000
_cell.length_c   1.000
_cell.angle_alpha   90.00
_cell.angle_beta   90.00
_cell.angle_gamma   90.00
#
_symmetry.space_group_name_H-M   'P 1'
#
loop_
_entity.id
_entity.type
_entity.pdbx_description
1 polymer ?
#
loop_
_entity_poly.entity_id
_entity_poly.type
_entity_poly.pdbx_seq_one_letter_code
_entity_poly.pdbx_strand_id
1 'polypeptide(L)'
;MSVEELEKPVHLDEVLEKLGAFGRHQVVTMCMLALVYATNSMYNVNYVFAVEDVNYRCKIPSCDNSTSTFQTPWLTTSSPDVNEESVKQCRRYTTTDRCAAFNTSQVVECVEWLYDVPDSFVAEFGLACEEWKPTMVGTAHNFGSMLGLLVQGQISDRFGRKTAAVFAGTMGAILGLTKSFATSFWFYVILEALEAAIGDALSPMFMLSIEIVEKEKAVLFQMILLNCYTCGLIVMPFISWAVPYWRTFLRVIYAPTLILLTYSFFLDESIRWLFSKGKRDKGIKLIEKIAKRNGVEIDKRILNRLEYVDEENDKTVDDKKLLLKTFKSRIMMQRFLVCMVWWLTITLINYGMMISAVFIDGNKYVNFALLMLMDIPSNVFYWLALSKYKRKMPLIVSFLIGGIFCVLQPFVPKGYMWLRLTLIMAFETLATFSYNIVYMYTSELFPTYTRNSMHAICSSVGRLGSLLAPQTPLLISYWSGLPNLIFGLTSLLSGGLTLFMPETARAELPDTVEEAEKIGKKTLQPLLEKNVNGKEMEVM
;
A
#
# COMPACT_ATOMS: atom_id res chain seq x y z
N MET A 1 24.54 4.99 43.90
CA MET A 1 23.57 5.96 43.39
C MET A 1 23.46 7.08 44.40
N SER A 2 23.91 8.27 44.02
CA SER A 2 23.72 9.49 44.82
C SER A 2 22.24 9.88 44.86
N VAL A 3 21.82 10.64 45.87
CA VAL A 3 20.43 11.07 46.07
C VAL A 3 19.91 11.90 44.86
N GLU A 4 20.79 12.57 44.12
CA GLU A 4 20.46 13.31 42.88
C GLU A 4 20.14 12.43 41.66
N GLU A 5 20.61 11.16 41.60
CA GLU A 5 20.19 10.22 40.54
C GLU A 5 18.79 9.63 40.80
N LEU A 6 18.27 9.77 42.03
CA LEU A 6 16.98 9.22 42.44
C LEU A 6 15.78 10.12 42.09
N GLU A 7 16.00 11.38 41.69
CA GLU A 7 14.92 12.33 41.37
C GLU A 7 14.68 12.57 39.87
N LYS A 8 15.52 12.02 38.99
CA LYS A 8 15.33 12.22 37.55
C LYS A 8 14.10 11.48 37.02
N PRO A 9 13.26 12.13 36.19
CA PRO A 9 12.21 11.45 35.45
C PRO A 9 12.81 10.32 34.60
N VAL A 10 12.14 9.17 34.56
CA VAL A 10 12.57 8.03 33.75
C VAL A 10 11.73 8.02 32.48
N HIS A 11 12.38 8.04 31.32
CA HIS A 11 11.68 7.88 30.05
C HIS A 11 11.25 6.43 29.85
N LEU A 12 10.07 6.24 29.26
CA LEU A 12 9.52 4.90 29.01
C LEU A 12 10.45 4.03 28.13
N ASP A 13 11.20 4.63 27.23
CA ASP A 13 12.12 3.91 26.35
C ASP A 13 13.22 3.16 27.13
N GLU A 14 13.70 3.69 28.27
CA GLU A 14 14.67 3.00 29.13
C GLU A 14 14.09 1.74 29.79
N VAL A 15 12.77 1.75 30.07
CA VAL A 15 12.08 0.58 30.63
C VAL A 15 11.84 -0.47 29.54
N LEU A 16 11.52 -0.03 28.32
CA LEU A 16 11.36 -0.92 27.16
C LEU A 16 12.68 -1.59 26.77
N GLU A 17 13.80 -0.88 26.85
CA GLU A 17 15.14 -1.42 26.64
C GLU A 17 15.43 -2.56 27.61
N LYS A 18 15.15 -2.37 28.91
CA LYS A 18 15.31 -3.41 29.94
C LYS A 18 14.44 -4.63 29.70
N LEU A 19 13.23 -4.45 29.15
CA LEU A 19 12.34 -5.56 28.81
C LEU A 19 12.84 -6.40 27.63
N GLY A 20 13.71 -5.83 26.78
CA GLY A 20 14.29 -6.45 25.60
C GLY A 20 13.32 -6.52 24.40
N ALA A 21 13.82 -6.19 23.21
CA ALA A 21 12.99 -6.18 22.00
C ALA A 21 12.53 -7.57 21.51
N PHE A 22 13.27 -8.65 21.85
CA PHE A 22 12.97 -10.03 21.46
C PHE A 22 12.67 -10.95 22.65
N GLY A 23 12.17 -10.39 23.76
CA GLY A 23 11.68 -11.18 24.87
C GLY A 23 10.54 -12.11 24.45
N ARG A 24 10.27 -13.15 25.25
CA ARG A 24 9.25 -14.16 24.95
C ARG A 24 7.86 -13.54 24.74
N HIS A 25 7.54 -12.46 25.44
CA HIS A 25 6.30 -11.72 25.21
C HIS A 25 6.28 -11.05 23.83
N GLN A 26 7.33 -10.30 23.48
CA GLN A 26 7.44 -9.56 22.23
C GLN A 26 7.42 -10.48 21.02
N VAL A 27 8.10 -11.63 21.07
CA VAL A 27 8.09 -12.63 19.98
C VAL A 27 6.68 -13.19 19.76
N VAL A 28 5.96 -13.53 20.84
CA VAL A 28 4.58 -14.02 20.72
C VAL A 28 3.66 -12.93 20.14
N THR A 29 3.81 -11.69 20.59
CA THR A 29 3.06 -10.56 20.04
C THR A 29 3.42 -10.33 18.57
N MET A 30 4.69 -10.44 18.19
CA MET A 30 5.15 -10.35 16.80
C MET A 30 4.50 -11.41 15.92
N CYS A 31 4.45 -12.67 16.36
CA CYS A 31 3.77 -13.73 15.63
C CYS A 31 2.27 -13.45 15.45
N MET A 32 1.61 -12.90 16.48
CA MET A 32 0.20 -12.49 16.38
C MET A 32 0.01 -11.37 15.34
N LEU A 33 0.88 -10.35 15.38
CA LEU A 33 0.86 -9.24 14.42
C LEU A 33 1.16 -9.70 13.00
N ALA A 34 2.10 -10.63 12.81
CA ALA A 34 2.48 -11.18 11.51
C ALA A 34 1.29 -11.81 10.79
N LEU A 35 0.42 -12.52 11.50
CA LEU A 35 -0.81 -13.07 10.94
C LEU A 35 -1.79 -11.97 10.49
N VAL A 36 -1.91 -10.87 11.25
CA VAL A 36 -2.75 -9.73 10.86
C VAL A 36 -2.21 -9.07 9.60
N TYR A 37 -0.90 -8.87 9.52
CA TYR A 37 -0.24 -8.29 8.35
C TYR A 37 -0.45 -9.14 7.11
N ALA A 38 -0.24 -10.46 7.22
CA ALA A 38 -0.42 -11.38 6.11
C ALA A 38 -1.88 -11.46 5.64
N THR A 39 -2.84 -11.44 6.56
CA THR A 39 -4.26 -11.52 6.18
C THR A 39 -4.81 -10.20 5.63
N ASN A 40 -4.43 -9.06 6.21
CA ASN A 40 -4.83 -7.75 5.72
C ASN A 40 -4.30 -7.48 4.30
N SER A 41 -3.10 -7.97 3.97
CA SER A 41 -2.57 -7.83 2.60
C SER A 41 -3.42 -8.58 1.57
N MET A 42 -3.91 -9.78 1.92
CA MET A 42 -4.85 -10.53 1.08
C MET A 42 -6.15 -9.74 0.87
N TYR A 43 -6.67 -9.08 1.90
CA TYR A 43 -7.89 -8.28 1.82
C TYR A 43 -7.73 -7.06 0.94
N ASN A 44 -6.62 -6.34 1.08
CA ASN A 44 -6.41 -5.09 0.36
C ASN A 44 -6.44 -5.29 -1.17
N VAL A 45 -6.11 -6.49 -1.65
CA VAL A 45 -5.90 -6.78 -3.07
C VAL A 45 -6.79 -7.91 -3.60
N ASN A 46 -7.70 -8.46 -2.75
CA ASN A 46 -8.56 -9.59 -3.11
C ASN A 46 -9.35 -9.37 -4.41
N TYR A 47 -9.77 -8.13 -4.68
CA TYR A 47 -10.58 -7.77 -5.83
C TYR A 47 -9.90 -8.07 -7.17
N VAL A 48 -8.56 -8.09 -7.23
CA VAL A 48 -7.80 -8.41 -8.45
C VAL A 48 -8.06 -9.84 -8.93
N PHE A 49 -8.35 -10.75 -8.01
CA PHE A 49 -8.64 -12.15 -8.32
C PHE A 49 -10.12 -12.49 -8.20
N ALA A 50 -10.85 -11.85 -7.28
CA ALA A 50 -12.29 -12.06 -7.15
C ALA A 50 -13.05 -11.53 -8.39
N VAL A 51 -12.61 -10.40 -8.95
CA VAL A 51 -13.17 -9.81 -10.16
C VAL A 51 -12.32 -10.23 -11.36
N GLU A 52 -12.38 -11.51 -11.68
CA GLU A 52 -11.64 -12.07 -12.82
C GLU A 52 -12.13 -11.50 -14.16
N ASP A 53 -11.19 -11.15 -15.04
CA ASP A 53 -11.49 -10.84 -16.44
C ASP A 53 -11.77 -12.15 -17.21
N VAL A 54 -12.95 -12.25 -17.80
CA VAL A 54 -13.43 -13.48 -18.46
C VAL A 54 -13.88 -13.16 -19.87
N ASN A 55 -13.56 -14.06 -20.81
CA ASN A 55 -14.03 -13.97 -22.18
C ASN A 55 -15.51 -14.31 -22.26
N TYR A 56 -16.23 -13.60 -23.13
CA TYR A 56 -17.65 -13.82 -23.36
C TYR A 56 -18.00 -13.62 -24.83
N ARG A 57 -18.91 -14.46 -25.31
CA ARG A 57 -19.42 -14.42 -26.68
C ARG A 57 -20.92 -14.20 -26.67
N CYS A 58 -21.44 -13.72 -27.79
CA CYS A 58 -22.87 -13.57 -27.92
C CYS A 58 -23.54 -14.93 -28.03
N LYS A 59 -24.66 -15.10 -27.33
CA LYS A 59 -25.54 -16.25 -27.51
C LYS A 59 -26.41 -16.01 -28.75
N ILE A 60 -26.38 -16.96 -29.68
CA ILE A 60 -27.10 -16.83 -30.95
C ILE A 60 -28.24 -17.85 -30.94
N PRO A 61 -29.52 -17.43 -30.86
CA PRO A 61 -30.66 -18.35 -30.72
C PRO A 61 -30.77 -19.41 -31.83
N SER A 62 -30.32 -19.08 -33.05
CA SER A 62 -30.32 -20.03 -34.18
C SER A 62 -29.19 -21.07 -34.13
N CYS A 63 -28.19 -20.85 -33.28
CA CYS A 63 -26.98 -21.69 -33.13
C CYS A 63 -26.95 -22.42 -31.80
N ASP A 64 -27.41 -21.75 -30.75
CA ASP A 64 -27.15 -22.11 -29.37
C ASP A 64 -28.39 -22.68 -28.69
N ASN A 65 -28.20 -23.86 -28.10
CA ASN A 65 -29.18 -24.49 -27.23
C ASN A 65 -28.82 -24.24 -25.75
N SER A 66 -29.64 -24.75 -24.83
CA SER A 66 -29.40 -24.65 -23.38
C SER A 66 -28.10 -25.31 -22.91
N THR A 67 -27.49 -26.19 -23.71
CA THR A 67 -26.23 -26.88 -23.41
C THR A 67 -25.03 -26.33 -24.19
N SER A 68 -25.18 -25.19 -24.88
CA SER A 68 -24.09 -24.62 -25.68
C SER A 68 -22.94 -24.13 -24.80
N THR A 69 -21.73 -24.49 -25.19
CA THR A 69 -20.48 -24.05 -24.53
C THR A 69 -19.92 -22.79 -25.17
N PHE A 70 -19.03 -22.11 -24.45
CA PHE A 70 -18.32 -20.94 -24.96
C PHE A 70 -17.54 -21.23 -26.25
N GLN A 71 -16.82 -22.35 -26.34
CA GLN A 71 -16.05 -22.66 -27.54
C GLN A 71 -16.94 -23.12 -28.70
N THR A 72 -16.80 -22.45 -29.85
CA THR A 72 -17.54 -22.76 -31.08
C THR A 72 -16.64 -22.61 -32.32
N PRO A 73 -16.82 -23.41 -33.38
CA PRO A 73 -16.01 -23.32 -34.60
C PRO A 73 -16.10 -21.97 -35.32
N TRP A 74 -17.22 -21.26 -35.12
CA TRP A 74 -17.53 -19.98 -35.77
C TRP A 74 -17.22 -18.75 -34.90
N LEU A 75 -16.48 -18.91 -33.80
CA LEU A 75 -16.25 -17.85 -32.82
C LEU A 75 -15.63 -16.59 -33.45
N THR A 76 -14.72 -16.75 -34.40
CA THR A 76 -14.04 -15.65 -35.10
C THR A 76 -14.85 -15.05 -36.24
N THR A 77 -15.81 -15.79 -36.80
CA THR A 77 -16.62 -15.36 -37.94
C THR A 77 -17.95 -14.74 -37.54
N SER A 78 -18.38 -14.90 -36.29
CA SER A 78 -19.69 -14.45 -35.82
C SER A 78 -19.76 -12.98 -35.40
N SER A 79 -18.63 -12.29 -35.26
CA SER A 79 -18.59 -10.93 -34.72
C SER A 79 -17.48 -10.08 -35.33
N PRO A 80 -17.71 -8.76 -35.52
CA PRO A 80 -16.67 -7.81 -35.90
C PRO A 80 -15.66 -7.52 -34.78
N ASP A 81 -15.97 -7.86 -33.53
CA ASP A 81 -15.23 -7.43 -32.34
C ASP A 81 -14.17 -8.45 -31.90
N VAL A 82 -13.94 -9.51 -32.69
CA VAL A 82 -13.03 -10.60 -32.27
C VAL A 82 -11.59 -10.26 -32.57
N ASN A 83 -10.80 -10.14 -31.51
CA ASN A 83 -9.35 -10.14 -31.58
C ASN A 83 -8.84 -11.56 -31.26
N GLU A 84 -7.74 -11.99 -31.90
CA GLU A 84 -7.16 -13.33 -31.68
C GLU A 84 -6.76 -13.60 -30.22
N GLU A 85 -6.56 -12.56 -29.40
CA GLU A 85 -6.06 -12.66 -28.02
C GLU A 85 -7.15 -12.61 -26.94
N SER A 86 -8.30 -12.00 -27.21
CA SER A 86 -9.42 -11.93 -26.28
C SER A 86 -10.74 -11.88 -27.03
N VAL A 87 -11.69 -12.71 -26.60
CA VAL A 87 -12.99 -12.84 -27.25
C VAL A 87 -14.03 -12.19 -26.34
N LYS A 88 -14.26 -10.91 -26.58
CA LYS A 88 -15.29 -10.09 -25.91
C LYS A 88 -16.25 -9.55 -26.95
N GLN A 89 -17.29 -10.33 -27.26
CA GLN A 89 -18.24 -9.96 -28.32
C GLN A 89 -19.38 -9.13 -27.76
N CYS A 90 -19.52 -7.91 -28.26
CA CYS A 90 -20.63 -7.02 -27.92
C CYS A 90 -21.61 -6.85 -29.08
N ARG A 91 -21.10 -7.01 -30.30
CA ARG A 91 -21.88 -7.02 -31.51
C ARG A 91 -21.68 -8.34 -32.23
N ARG A 92 -22.68 -8.75 -33.02
CA ARG A 92 -22.65 -9.96 -33.82
C ARG A 92 -23.22 -9.71 -35.21
N TYR A 93 -22.83 -10.56 -36.15
CA TYR A 93 -23.45 -10.60 -37.46
C TYR A 93 -24.77 -11.37 -37.45
N THR A 94 -25.66 -11.07 -38.39
CA THR A 94 -26.88 -11.86 -38.59
C THR A 94 -26.53 -13.20 -39.25
N THR A 95 -27.25 -14.26 -38.88
CA THR A 95 -27.05 -15.61 -39.45
C THR A 95 -28.11 -15.91 -40.49
N THR A 96 -27.71 -16.51 -41.61
CA THR A 96 -28.62 -16.87 -42.71
C THR A 96 -28.95 -18.37 -42.74
N ASP A 97 -28.01 -19.24 -42.34
CA ASP A 97 -28.18 -20.71 -42.41
C ASP A 97 -27.55 -21.43 -41.21
N ARG A 98 -28.30 -21.61 -40.11
CA ARG A 98 -27.88 -22.38 -38.91
C ARG A 98 -26.38 -22.26 -38.59
N CYS A 99 -25.83 -21.05 -38.70
CA CYS A 99 -24.46 -20.71 -38.29
C CYS A 99 -23.35 -21.30 -39.17
N ALA A 100 -23.70 -21.76 -40.38
CA ALA A 100 -22.74 -22.09 -41.44
C ALA A 100 -22.19 -20.84 -42.15
N ALA A 101 -22.99 -19.77 -42.21
CA ALA A 101 -22.61 -18.49 -42.79
C ALA A 101 -23.16 -17.31 -41.97
N PHE A 102 -22.37 -16.24 -41.91
CA PHE A 102 -22.70 -14.98 -41.23
C PHE A 102 -22.73 -13.85 -42.26
N ASN A 103 -23.78 -13.04 -42.23
CA ASN A 103 -23.90 -11.88 -43.10
C ASN A 103 -23.15 -10.69 -42.47
N THR A 104 -21.97 -10.40 -43.01
CA THR A 104 -21.08 -9.34 -42.50
C THR A 104 -21.61 -7.92 -42.72
N SER A 105 -22.64 -7.75 -43.56
CA SER A 105 -23.26 -6.44 -43.84
C SER A 105 -24.23 -5.96 -42.75
N GLN A 106 -24.73 -6.87 -41.90
CA GLN A 106 -25.69 -6.56 -40.85
C GLN A 106 -25.12 -6.88 -39.48
N VAL A 107 -24.87 -5.83 -38.70
CA VAL A 107 -24.34 -5.90 -37.34
C VAL A 107 -25.46 -5.61 -36.35
N VAL A 108 -25.62 -6.47 -35.35
CA VAL A 108 -26.65 -6.39 -34.32
C VAL A 108 -25.98 -6.47 -32.95
N GLU A 109 -26.49 -5.70 -31.99
CA GLU A 109 -26.03 -5.76 -30.59
C GLU A 109 -26.46 -7.06 -29.91
N CYS A 110 -25.61 -7.54 -29.01
CA CYS A 110 -25.87 -8.77 -28.28
C CYS A 110 -26.75 -8.50 -27.06
N VAL A 111 -27.67 -9.42 -26.80
CA VAL A 111 -28.65 -9.32 -25.70
C VAL A 111 -28.35 -10.32 -24.59
N GLU A 112 -27.83 -11.49 -24.97
CA GLU A 112 -27.42 -12.55 -24.05
C GLU A 112 -25.99 -13.00 -24.39
N TRP A 113 -25.24 -13.40 -23.37
CA TRP A 113 -23.85 -13.84 -23.50
C TRP A 113 -23.64 -15.23 -22.91
N LEU A 114 -22.68 -15.95 -23.48
CA LEU A 114 -22.09 -17.16 -22.94
C LEU A 114 -20.66 -16.86 -22.52
N TYR A 115 -20.31 -17.25 -21.30
CA TYR A 115 -19.02 -16.97 -20.67
C TYR A 115 -18.13 -18.20 -20.72
N ASP A 116 -16.82 -18.00 -20.87
CA ASP A 116 -15.82 -19.07 -20.80
C ASP A 116 -15.82 -19.73 -19.41
N VAL A 117 -15.99 -18.91 -18.37
CA VAL A 117 -16.20 -19.36 -16.98
C VAL A 117 -17.61 -18.93 -16.52
N PRO A 118 -18.59 -19.85 -16.52
CA PRO A 118 -19.99 -19.52 -16.20
C PRO A 118 -20.22 -19.04 -14.77
N ASP A 119 -19.41 -19.51 -13.81
CA ASP A 119 -19.54 -19.17 -12.38
C ASP A 119 -18.61 -18.01 -11.97
N SER A 120 -18.14 -17.22 -12.96
CA SER A 120 -17.29 -16.06 -12.70
C SER A 120 -18.08 -14.86 -12.17
N PHE A 121 -17.38 -13.90 -11.56
CA PHE A 121 -17.99 -12.66 -11.07
C PHE A 121 -18.72 -11.90 -12.19
N VAL A 122 -18.08 -11.78 -13.35
CA VAL A 122 -18.65 -11.10 -14.53
C VAL A 122 -19.90 -11.82 -15.05
N ALA A 123 -19.89 -13.16 -15.05
CA ALA A 123 -21.00 -13.97 -15.52
C ALA A 123 -22.20 -13.93 -14.57
N GLU A 124 -21.99 -14.09 -13.26
CA GLU A 124 -23.08 -14.08 -12.27
C GLU A 124 -23.83 -12.75 -12.21
N PHE A 125 -23.13 -11.63 -12.39
CA PHE A 125 -23.73 -10.30 -12.39
C PHE A 125 -24.14 -9.80 -13.79
N GLY A 126 -23.91 -10.60 -14.85
CA GLY A 126 -24.28 -10.25 -16.22
C GLY A 126 -23.56 -9.00 -16.76
N LEU A 127 -22.27 -8.85 -16.47
CA LEU A 127 -21.48 -7.63 -16.75
C LEU A 127 -20.79 -7.64 -18.11
N ALA A 128 -21.29 -8.42 -19.07
CA ALA A 128 -20.70 -8.45 -20.41
C ALA A 128 -20.84 -7.07 -21.07
N CYS A 129 -19.81 -6.65 -21.81
CA CYS A 129 -19.73 -5.35 -22.50
C CYS A 129 -19.77 -4.10 -21.61
N GLU A 130 -19.69 -4.28 -20.29
CA GLU A 130 -19.64 -3.18 -19.32
C GLU A 130 -18.29 -3.17 -18.58
N GLU A 131 -17.19 -3.05 -19.34
CA GLU A 131 -15.82 -3.22 -18.81
C GLU A 131 -15.46 -2.29 -17.65
N TRP A 132 -16.12 -1.12 -17.56
CA TRP A 132 -15.91 -0.16 -16.48
C TRP A 132 -16.49 -0.61 -15.12
N LYS A 133 -17.46 -1.55 -15.10
CA LYS A 133 -18.09 -2.01 -13.87
C LYS A 133 -17.16 -2.91 -13.05
N PRO A 134 -16.52 -3.96 -13.63
CA PRO A 134 -15.48 -4.73 -12.96
C PRO A 134 -14.35 -3.85 -12.38
N THR A 135 -13.82 -2.91 -13.17
CA THR A 135 -12.71 -2.03 -12.73
C THR A 135 -13.12 -1.08 -11.61
N MET A 136 -14.38 -0.62 -11.59
CA MET A 136 -14.93 0.22 -10.53
C MET A 136 -14.87 -0.45 -9.15
N VAL A 137 -14.93 -1.78 -9.05
CA VAL A 137 -14.79 -2.50 -7.76
C VAL A 137 -13.46 -2.13 -7.09
N GLY A 138 -12.35 -2.19 -7.82
CA GLY A 138 -11.04 -1.80 -7.31
C GLY A 138 -10.97 -0.32 -6.95
N THR A 139 -11.60 0.56 -7.74
CA THR A 139 -11.66 2.00 -7.42
C THR A 139 -12.48 2.26 -6.15
N ALA A 140 -13.59 1.57 -5.97
CA ALA A 140 -14.43 1.66 -4.78
C ALA A 140 -13.69 1.16 -3.53
N HIS A 141 -12.93 0.06 -3.65
CA HIS A 141 -12.05 -0.44 -2.59
C HIS A 141 -11.02 0.63 -2.18
N ASN A 142 -10.29 1.19 -3.15
CA ASN A 142 -9.25 2.19 -2.88
C ASN A 142 -9.82 3.49 -2.30
N PHE A 143 -11.00 3.92 -2.77
CA PHE A 143 -11.73 5.05 -2.20
C PHE A 143 -12.15 4.78 -0.75
N GLY A 144 -12.67 3.59 -0.47
CA GLY A 144 -12.98 3.13 0.89
C GLY A 144 -11.76 3.19 1.80
N SER A 145 -10.65 2.60 1.37
CA SER A 145 -9.38 2.61 2.12
C SER A 145 -8.88 4.03 2.43
N MET A 146 -8.99 4.96 1.47
CA MET A 146 -8.61 6.37 1.67
C MET A 146 -9.46 7.04 2.78
N LEU A 147 -10.78 6.82 2.79
CA LEU A 147 -11.65 7.32 3.87
C LEU A 147 -11.35 6.60 5.19
N GLY A 148 -11.07 5.30 5.12
CA GLY A 148 -10.74 4.45 6.25
C GLY A 148 -9.56 4.99 7.03
N LEU A 149 -8.44 5.31 6.36
CA LEU A 149 -7.24 5.84 7.02
C LEU A 149 -7.51 7.08 7.89
N LEU A 150 -8.41 7.96 7.46
CA LEU A 150 -8.79 9.16 8.23
C LEU A 150 -9.58 8.82 9.50
N VAL A 151 -10.49 7.84 9.39
CA VAL A 151 -11.37 7.42 10.49
C VAL A 151 -10.62 6.51 11.47
N GLN A 152 -9.85 5.56 10.95
CA GLN A 152 -9.16 4.54 11.74
C GLN A 152 -8.09 5.14 12.66
N GLY A 153 -7.39 6.18 12.21
CA GLY A 153 -6.43 6.90 13.05
C GLY A 153 -7.10 7.48 14.30
N GLN A 154 -8.24 8.16 14.12
CA GLN A 154 -9.01 8.74 15.21
C GLN A 154 -9.58 7.67 16.16
N ILE A 155 -10.07 6.55 15.62
CA ILE A 155 -10.56 5.42 16.42
C ILE A 155 -9.42 4.83 17.25
N SER A 156 -8.25 4.61 16.62
CA SER A 156 -7.05 4.04 17.25
C SER A 156 -6.52 4.92 18.38
N ASP A 157 -6.46 6.24 18.18
CA ASP A 157 -6.03 7.17 19.22
C ASP A 157 -7.05 7.28 20.37
N ARG A 158 -8.35 7.20 20.08
CA ARG A 158 -9.41 7.36 21.10
C ARG A 158 -9.66 6.10 21.92
N PHE A 159 -9.74 4.94 21.28
CA PHE A 159 -10.15 3.68 21.90
C PHE A 159 -9.00 2.73 22.19
N GLY A 160 -7.81 2.99 21.64
CA GLY A 160 -6.60 2.16 21.81
C GLY A 160 -6.28 1.34 20.58
N ARG A 161 -5.00 1.01 20.42
CA ARG A 161 -4.46 0.33 19.24
C ARG A 161 -5.05 -1.06 19.10
N LYS A 162 -5.02 -1.85 20.18
CA LYS A 162 -5.58 -3.21 20.21
C LYS A 162 -7.08 -3.19 19.90
N THR A 163 -7.84 -2.33 20.58
CA THR A 163 -9.30 -2.28 20.43
C THR A 163 -9.70 -1.91 19.00
N ALA A 164 -9.04 -0.90 18.42
CA ALA A 164 -9.27 -0.49 17.05
C ALA A 164 -8.93 -1.60 16.05
N ALA A 165 -7.80 -2.29 16.23
CA ALA A 165 -7.39 -3.37 15.32
C ALA A 165 -8.32 -4.58 15.37
N VAL A 166 -8.76 -5.00 16.56
CA VAL A 166 -9.71 -6.12 16.70
C VAL A 166 -11.06 -5.75 16.11
N PHE A 167 -11.55 -4.53 16.38
CA PHE A 167 -12.81 -4.04 15.80
C PHE A 167 -12.73 -4.01 14.27
N ALA A 168 -11.69 -3.37 13.72
CA ALA A 168 -11.49 -3.25 12.29
C ALA A 168 -11.36 -4.61 11.61
N GLY A 169 -10.47 -5.47 12.11
CA GLY A 169 -10.23 -6.79 11.52
C GLY A 169 -11.47 -7.70 11.56
N THR A 170 -12.24 -7.64 12.65
CA THR A 170 -13.50 -8.39 12.76
C THR A 170 -14.57 -7.84 11.82
N MET A 171 -14.73 -6.51 11.77
CA MET A 171 -15.71 -5.88 10.88
C MET A 171 -15.37 -6.14 9.41
N GLY A 172 -14.09 -6.06 9.05
CA GLY A 172 -13.59 -6.41 7.72
C GLY A 172 -13.88 -7.87 7.37
N ALA A 173 -13.65 -8.81 8.30
CA ALA A 173 -14.01 -10.21 8.12
C ALA A 173 -15.52 -10.42 7.90
N ILE A 174 -16.37 -9.77 8.70
CA ILE A 174 -17.83 -9.87 8.58
C ILE A 174 -18.31 -9.29 7.25
N LEU A 175 -17.84 -8.10 6.87
CA LEU A 175 -18.20 -7.46 5.60
C LEU A 175 -17.69 -8.26 4.40
N GLY A 176 -16.47 -8.78 4.47
CA GLY A 176 -15.87 -9.66 3.48
C GLY A 176 -16.61 -10.99 3.28
N LEU A 177 -17.09 -11.60 4.36
CA LEU A 177 -17.97 -12.77 4.27
C LEU A 177 -19.34 -12.40 3.70
N THR A 178 -19.91 -11.28 4.12
CA THR A 178 -21.22 -10.81 3.66
C THR A 178 -21.20 -10.50 2.16
N LYS A 179 -20.14 -9.87 1.63
CA LYS A 179 -20.01 -9.60 0.19
C LYS A 179 -19.95 -10.88 -0.64
N SER A 180 -19.46 -11.99 -0.09
CA SER A 180 -19.48 -13.29 -0.77
C SER A 180 -20.90 -13.83 -1.04
N PHE A 181 -21.93 -13.29 -0.38
CA PHE A 181 -23.35 -13.64 -0.59
C PHE A 181 -24.11 -12.57 -1.39
N ALA A 182 -23.44 -11.52 -1.87
CA ALA A 182 -24.10 -10.45 -2.60
C ALA A 182 -24.71 -10.98 -3.91
N THR A 183 -26.01 -10.73 -4.12
CA THR A 183 -26.75 -11.07 -5.35
C THR A 183 -26.92 -9.89 -6.29
N SER A 184 -26.63 -8.67 -5.82
CA SER A 184 -26.63 -7.45 -6.63
C SER A 184 -25.22 -6.87 -6.72
N PHE A 185 -24.82 -6.48 -7.93
CA PHE A 185 -23.52 -5.86 -8.21
C PHE A 185 -23.29 -4.60 -7.36
N TRP A 186 -24.28 -3.72 -7.27
CA TRP A 186 -24.16 -2.48 -6.49
C TRP A 186 -24.06 -2.75 -4.99
N PHE A 187 -24.74 -3.78 -4.49
CA PHE A 187 -24.61 -4.20 -3.10
C PHE A 187 -23.20 -4.74 -2.82
N TYR A 188 -22.62 -5.50 -3.75
CA TYR A 188 -21.23 -5.94 -3.66
C TYR A 188 -20.26 -4.74 -3.61
N VAL A 189 -20.39 -3.77 -4.50
CA VAL A 189 -19.52 -2.58 -4.57
C VAL A 189 -19.59 -1.75 -3.27
N ILE A 190 -20.77 -1.57 -2.70
CA ILE A 190 -20.95 -0.85 -1.43
C ILE A 190 -20.25 -1.60 -0.29
N LEU A 191 -20.41 -2.93 -0.22
CA LEU A 191 -19.74 -3.74 0.80
C LEU A 191 -18.22 -3.74 0.62
N GLU A 192 -17.71 -3.75 -0.60
CA GLU A 192 -16.27 -3.63 -0.89
C GLU A 192 -15.71 -2.30 -0.36
N ALA A 193 -16.39 -1.18 -0.64
CA ALA A 193 -15.97 0.13 -0.14
C ALA A 193 -16.04 0.24 1.38
N LEU A 194 -17.09 -0.30 2.01
CA LEU A 194 -17.24 -0.31 3.47
C LEU A 194 -16.22 -1.22 4.14
N GLU A 195 -15.93 -2.37 3.55
CA GLU A 195 -14.90 -3.31 4.02
C GLU A 195 -13.53 -2.65 3.98
N ALA A 196 -13.17 -1.97 2.89
CA ALA A 196 -11.91 -1.24 2.82
C ALA A 196 -11.83 -0.05 3.79
N ALA A 197 -12.96 0.62 4.06
CA ALA A 197 -13.00 1.78 4.96
C ALA A 197 -12.93 1.41 6.44
N ILE A 198 -13.65 0.37 6.87
CA ILE A 198 -13.79 0.02 8.29
C ILE A 198 -12.90 -1.18 8.65
N GLY A 199 -12.57 -2.02 7.66
CA GLY A 199 -11.88 -3.29 7.83
C GLY A 199 -10.36 -3.21 7.99
N ASP A 200 -9.76 -2.01 7.85
CA ASP A 200 -8.31 -1.87 7.94
C ASP A 200 -7.78 -2.03 9.37
N ALA A 201 -7.28 -3.23 9.68
CA ALA A 201 -6.60 -3.55 10.92
C ALA A 201 -5.08 -3.28 10.88
N LEU A 202 -4.50 -3.03 9.70
CA LEU A 202 -3.06 -2.86 9.54
C LEU A 202 -2.59 -1.59 10.24
N SER A 203 -3.27 -0.46 10.00
CA SER A 203 -2.91 0.84 10.57
C SER A 203 -2.76 0.83 12.12
N PRO A 204 -3.75 0.35 12.90
CA PRO A 204 -3.60 0.28 14.36
C PRO A 204 -2.56 -0.77 14.82
N MET A 205 -2.41 -1.89 14.11
CA MET A 205 -1.39 -2.90 14.44
C MET A 205 0.03 -2.41 14.14
N PHE A 206 0.18 -1.59 13.11
CA PHE A 206 1.42 -0.94 12.76
C PHE A 206 1.90 -0.04 13.89
N MET A 207 1.02 0.82 14.40
CA MET A 207 1.34 1.67 15.55
C MET A 207 1.66 0.83 16.79
N LEU A 208 0.87 -0.21 17.07
CA LEU A 208 1.15 -1.12 18.18
C LEU A 208 2.54 -1.76 18.08
N SER A 209 2.96 -2.15 16.88
CA SER A 209 4.28 -2.77 16.66
C SER A 209 5.45 -1.87 17.05
N ILE A 210 5.33 -0.56 16.81
CA ILE A 210 6.35 0.45 17.14
C ILE A 210 6.29 0.83 18.63
N GLU A 211 5.11 0.77 19.22
CA GLU A 211 4.86 1.19 20.62
C GLU A 211 5.20 0.11 21.66
N ILE A 212 5.40 -1.16 21.25
CA ILE A 212 5.75 -2.28 22.15
C ILE A 212 7.26 -2.42 22.37
N VAL A 213 8.09 -1.92 21.46
CA VAL A 213 9.55 -2.04 21.52
C VAL A 213 10.22 -0.67 21.62
N GLU A 214 11.48 -0.66 22.05
CA GLU A 214 12.31 0.53 22.05
C GLU A 214 12.50 1.08 20.63
N LYS A 215 12.72 2.40 20.53
CA LYS A 215 12.80 3.11 19.24
C LYS A 215 13.87 2.55 18.30
N GLU A 216 15.02 2.12 18.83
CA GLU A 216 16.12 1.59 18.01
C GLU A 216 15.77 0.27 17.31
N LYS A 217 15.00 -0.60 17.98
CA LYS A 217 14.62 -1.92 17.44
C LYS A 217 13.28 -1.91 16.72
N ALA A 218 12.46 -0.86 16.88
CA ALA A 218 11.18 -0.70 16.21
C ALA A 218 11.29 -0.85 14.69
N VAL A 219 12.34 -0.29 14.08
CA VAL A 219 12.57 -0.38 12.63
C VAL A 219 12.75 -1.84 12.17
N LEU A 220 13.57 -2.61 12.89
CA LEU A 220 13.78 -4.02 12.59
C LEU A 220 12.49 -4.84 12.77
N PHE A 221 11.75 -4.57 13.85
CA PHE A 221 10.48 -5.23 14.14
C PHE A 221 9.45 -4.99 13.01
N GLN A 222 9.35 -3.74 12.56
CA GLN A 222 8.48 -3.35 11.45
C GLN A 222 8.91 -4.00 10.13
N MET A 223 10.22 -4.07 9.85
CA MET A 223 10.74 -4.72 8.64
C MET A 223 10.32 -6.20 8.59
N ILE A 224 10.41 -6.92 9.70
CA ILE A 224 9.97 -8.33 9.77
C ILE A 224 8.48 -8.44 9.44
N LEU A 225 7.63 -7.60 10.05
CA LEU A 225 6.19 -7.63 9.82
C LEU A 225 5.80 -7.24 8.39
N LEU A 226 6.48 -6.27 7.77
CA LEU A 226 6.25 -5.91 6.37
C LEU A 226 6.58 -7.06 5.41
N ASN A 227 7.62 -7.85 5.69
CA ASN A 227 7.86 -9.07 4.90
C ASN A 227 6.72 -10.08 5.06
N CYS A 228 6.09 -10.19 6.24
CA CYS A 228 4.90 -11.03 6.41
C CYS A 228 3.70 -10.53 5.60
N TYR A 229 3.54 -9.21 5.45
CA TYR A 229 2.55 -8.61 4.55
C TYR A 229 2.78 -9.06 3.09
N THR A 230 4.02 -8.96 2.60
CA THR A 230 4.41 -9.46 1.26
C THR A 230 4.16 -10.96 1.11
N CYS A 231 4.44 -11.78 2.15
CA CYS A 231 4.11 -13.20 2.11
C CYS A 231 2.61 -13.45 1.88
N GLY A 232 1.73 -12.65 2.51
CA GLY A 232 0.29 -12.75 2.27
C GLY A 232 -0.09 -12.48 0.81
N LEU A 233 0.53 -11.47 0.19
CA LEU A 233 0.33 -11.16 -1.24
C LEU A 233 0.82 -12.27 -2.17
N ILE A 234 1.92 -12.95 -1.82
CA ILE A 234 2.45 -14.08 -2.59
C ILE A 234 1.54 -15.30 -2.46
N VAL A 235 0.99 -15.59 -1.29
CA VAL A 235 0.15 -16.76 -1.03
C VAL A 235 -1.25 -16.63 -1.65
N MET A 236 -1.82 -15.42 -1.64
CA MET A 236 -3.16 -15.11 -2.14
C MET A 236 -3.47 -15.62 -3.57
N PRO A 237 -2.63 -15.38 -4.60
CA PRO A 237 -2.88 -15.90 -5.95
C PRO A 237 -2.93 -17.43 -5.98
N PHE A 238 -2.13 -18.13 -5.17
CA PHE A 238 -2.18 -19.60 -5.12
C PHE A 238 -3.46 -20.12 -4.44
N ILE A 239 -3.99 -19.37 -3.47
CA ILE A 239 -5.32 -19.69 -2.90
C ILE A 239 -6.40 -19.50 -3.97
N SER A 240 -6.34 -18.42 -4.76
CA SER A 240 -7.28 -18.20 -5.87
C SER A 240 -7.17 -19.29 -6.94
N TRP A 241 -5.96 -19.78 -7.23
CA TRP A 241 -5.76 -20.89 -8.14
C TRP A 241 -6.36 -22.20 -7.60
N ALA A 242 -6.18 -22.49 -6.32
CA ALA A 242 -6.74 -23.69 -5.69
C ALA A 242 -8.27 -23.63 -5.56
N VAL A 243 -8.84 -22.43 -5.44
CA VAL A 243 -10.28 -22.19 -5.30
C VAL A 243 -10.74 -21.16 -6.35
N PRO A 244 -10.97 -21.59 -7.60
CA PRO A 244 -11.30 -20.66 -8.70
C PRO A 244 -12.62 -19.92 -8.52
N TYR A 245 -13.56 -20.52 -7.78
CA TYR A 245 -14.87 -19.91 -7.57
C TYR A 245 -14.78 -18.72 -6.60
N TRP A 246 -15.00 -17.50 -7.12
CA TRP A 246 -14.75 -16.23 -6.42
C TRP A 246 -15.48 -16.13 -5.07
N ARG A 247 -16.72 -16.61 -4.94
CA ARG A 247 -17.44 -16.58 -3.64
C ARG A 247 -16.78 -17.45 -2.59
N THR A 248 -16.32 -18.64 -2.98
CA THR A 248 -15.64 -19.56 -2.06
C THR A 248 -14.24 -19.07 -1.74
N PHE A 249 -13.53 -18.50 -2.73
CA PHE A 249 -12.26 -17.82 -2.53
C PHE A 249 -12.36 -16.72 -1.44
N LEU A 250 -13.37 -15.84 -1.53
CA LEU A 250 -13.60 -14.83 -0.51
C LEU A 250 -13.86 -15.47 0.87
N ARG A 251 -14.66 -16.52 0.95
CA ARG A 251 -14.92 -17.22 2.23
C ARG A 251 -13.65 -17.83 2.82
N VAL A 252 -12.81 -18.43 2.00
CA VAL A 252 -11.54 -19.04 2.44
C VAL A 252 -10.57 -18.00 2.98
N ILE A 253 -10.55 -16.79 2.43
CA ILE A 253 -9.67 -15.71 2.89
C ILE A 253 -10.25 -15.00 4.13
N TYR A 254 -11.56 -14.72 4.16
CA TYR A 254 -12.20 -13.95 5.24
C TYR A 254 -12.70 -14.78 6.43
N ALA A 255 -12.85 -16.10 6.34
CA ALA A 255 -13.28 -16.91 7.49
C ALA A 255 -12.17 -17.11 8.54
N PRO A 256 -10.92 -17.46 8.18
CA PRO A 256 -9.86 -17.73 9.16
C PRO A 256 -9.51 -16.52 10.04
N THR A 257 -9.73 -15.32 9.53
CA THR A 257 -9.42 -14.05 10.17
C THR A 257 -10.39 -13.64 11.27
N LEU A 258 -11.53 -14.33 11.39
CA LEU A 258 -12.35 -14.24 12.60
C LEU A 258 -11.57 -14.65 13.85
N ILE A 259 -10.42 -15.35 13.70
CA ILE A 259 -9.47 -15.58 14.79
C ILE A 259 -9.01 -14.27 15.45
N LEU A 260 -9.05 -13.12 14.76
CA LEU A 260 -8.73 -11.81 15.34
C LEU A 260 -9.63 -11.42 16.51
N LEU A 261 -10.84 -12.00 16.62
CA LEU A 261 -11.67 -11.85 17.83
C LEU A 261 -10.96 -12.38 19.07
N THR A 262 -10.18 -13.46 18.94
CA THR A 262 -9.41 -14.02 20.07
C THR A 262 -8.30 -13.08 20.54
N TYR A 263 -7.84 -12.16 19.69
CA TYR A 263 -6.80 -11.21 20.06
C TYR A 263 -7.29 -10.19 21.10
N SER A 264 -8.61 -10.00 21.23
CA SER A 264 -9.19 -9.23 22.33
C SER A 264 -8.79 -9.77 23.71
N PHE A 265 -8.49 -11.08 23.82
CA PHE A 265 -8.07 -11.72 25.06
C PHE A 265 -6.56 -11.84 25.19
N PHE A 266 -5.86 -12.18 24.10
CA PHE A 266 -4.44 -12.53 24.16
C PHE A 266 -3.47 -11.38 23.88
N LEU A 267 -3.87 -10.42 23.05
CA LEU A 267 -3.03 -9.28 22.70
C LEU A 267 -3.07 -8.26 23.84
N ASP A 268 -1.95 -7.64 24.15
CA ASP A 268 -1.90 -6.55 25.12
C ASP A 268 -2.01 -5.19 24.42
N GLU A 269 -2.51 -4.18 25.13
CA GLU A 269 -2.62 -2.81 24.60
C GLU A 269 -1.27 -2.10 24.62
N SER A 270 -1.12 -1.05 23.82
CA SER A 270 0.09 -0.23 23.82
C SER A 270 0.36 0.42 25.19
N ILE A 271 1.59 0.24 25.68
CA ILE A 271 2.06 0.89 26.91
C ILE A 271 2.05 2.40 26.71
N ARG A 272 2.61 2.90 25.58
CA ARG A 272 2.65 4.33 25.26
C ARG A 272 1.25 4.95 25.24
N TRP A 273 0.26 4.29 24.65
CA TRP A 273 -1.12 4.76 24.63
C TRP A 273 -1.77 4.78 26.02
N LEU A 274 -1.48 3.80 26.88
CA LEU A 274 -1.99 3.78 28.26
C LEU A 274 -1.47 4.97 29.06
N PHE A 275 -0.18 5.32 28.91
CA PHE A 275 0.41 6.48 29.56
C PHE A 275 -0.12 7.80 28.98
N SER A 276 -0.27 7.92 27.66
CA SER A 276 -0.81 9.13 27.03
C SER A 276 -2.27 9.40 27.38
N LYS A 277 -3.05 8.35 27.72
CA LYS A 277 -4.44 8.47 28.19
C LYS A 277 -4.59 8.56 29.72
N GLY A 278 -3.51 8.81 30.44
CA GLY A 278 -3.52 8.92 31.91
C GLY A 278 -3.86 7.60 32.63
N LYS A 279 -3.88 6.46 31.93
CA LYS A 279 -4.19 5.12 32.49
C LYS A 279 -2.95 4.47 33.09
N ARG A 280 -2.25 5.21 33.95
CA ARG A 280 -0.95 4.85 34.53
C ARG A 280 -0.95 3.49 35.21
N ASP A 281 -1.91 3.20 36.08
CA ASP A 281 -1.98 1.94 36.82
C ASP A 281 -2.08 0.72 35.90
N LYS A 282 -2.80 0.86 34.78
CA LYS A 282 -2.91 -0.20 33.77
C LYS A 282 -1.58 -0.38 33.02
N GLY A 283 -0.91 0.73 32.69
CA GLY A 283 0.41 0.72 32.06
C GLY A 283 1.47 0.02 32.93
N ILE A 284 1.53 0.35 34.22
CA ILE A 284 2.47 -0.28 35.17
C ILE A 284 2.20 -1.78 35.31
N LYS A 285 0.95 -2.19 35.51
CA LYS A 285 0.57 -3.61 35.59
C LYS A 285 0.94 -4.39 34.32
N LEU A 286 0.82 -3.75 33.16
CA LEU A 286 1.23 -4.36 31.90
C LEU A 286 2.75 -4.53 31.83
N ILE A 287 3.53 -3.51 32.21
CA ILE A 287 4.99 -3.63 32.28
C ILE A 287 5.41 -4.77 33.21
N GLU A 288 4.81 -4.88 34.40
CA GLU A 288 5.09 -5.98 35.34
C GLU A 288 4.74 -7.36 34.75
N LYS A 289 3.62 -7.47 34.02
CA LYS A 289 3.22 -8.69 33.30
C LYS A 289 4.27 -9.10 32.26
N ILE A 290 4.77 -8.14 31.48
CA ILE A 290 5.78 -8.37 30.43
C ILE A 290 7.12 -8.76 31.07
N ALA A 291 7.54 -8.04 32.11
CA ALA A 291 8.76 -8.31 32.86
C ALA A 291 8.78 -9.75 33.40
N LYS A 292 7.67 -10.18 34.05
CA LYS A 292 7.50 -11.56 34.54
C LYS A 292 7.57 -12.60 33.42
N ARG A 293 7.00 -12.31 32.24
CA ARG A 293 7.00 -13.24 31.10
C ARG A 293 8.35 -13.34 30.41
N ASN A 294 9.14 -12.26 30.44
CA ASN A 294 10.49 -12.19 29.89
C ASN A 294 11.56 -12.64 30.89
N GLY A 295 11.21 -12.83 32.16
CA GLY A 295 12.17 -13.18 33.22
C GLY A 295 13.07 -12.01 33.61
N VAL A 296 12.59 -10.77 33.48
CA VAL A 296 13.31 -9.54 33.83
C VAL A 296 12.74 -8.99 35.13
N GLU A 297 13.61 -8.61 36.07
CA GLU A 297 13.20 -7.89 37.28
C GLU A 297 13.26 -6.37 37.05
N ILE A 298 12.18 -5.67 37.33
CA ILE A 298 12.09 -4.20 37.24
C ILE A 298 11.84 -3.64 38.63
N ASP A 299 12.69 -2.70 39.06
CA ASP A 299 12.49 -1.99 40.32
C ASP A 299 11.24 -1.11 40.26
N LYS A 300 10.31 -1.32 41.20
CA LYS A 300 9.06 -0.54 41.33
C LYS A 300 9.31 0.95 41.52
N ARG A 301 10.47 1.35 42.05
CA ARG A 301 10.87 2.77 42.16
C ARG A 301 11.07 3.44 40.80
N ILE A 302 11.43 2.68 39.77
CA ILE A 302 11.56 3.18 38.39
C ILE A 302 10.17 3.41 37.78
N LEU A 303 9.24 2.47 38.00
CA LEU A 303 7.86 2.56 37.51
C LEU A 303 7.09 3.75 38.12
N ASN A 304 7.40 4.10 39.36
CA ASN A 304 6.83 5.27 40.03
C ASN A 304 7.40 6.62 39.54
N ARG A 305 8.49 6.61 38.77
CA ARG A 305 9.14 7.81 38.21
C ARG A 305 8.98 7.95 36.69
N LEU A 306 8.19 7.07 36.06
CA LEU A 306 7.87 7.18 34.64
C LEU A 306 7.16 8.51 34.35
N GLU A 307 7.70 9.26 33.39
CA GLU A 307 7.04 10.47 32.88
C GLU A 307 5.64 10.17 32.37
N TYR A 308 4.72 11.07 32.68
CA TYR A 308 3.36 11.03 32.17
C TYR A 308 3.08 12.36 31.48
N VAL A 309 2.42 12.30 30.33
CA VAL A 309 1.95 13.49 29.62
C VAL A 309 0.61 13.86 30.22
N ASP A 310 0.53 15.00 30.90
CA ASP A 310 -0.75 15.60 31.29
C ASP A 310 -1.45 16.15 30.03
N GLU A 311 -2.62 15.60 29.67
CA GLU A 311 -3.45 16.09 28.54
C GLU A 311 -3.81 17.59 28.69
N GLU A 312 -3.63 18.20 29.87
CA GLU A 312 -3.95 19.60 30.14
C GLU A 312 -2.86 20.61 29.72
N ASN A 313 -1.59 20.22 29.58
CA ASN A 313 -0.49 21.20 29.37
C ASN A 313 -0.06 21.42 27.90
N ASP A 314 -0.51 20.60 26.94
CA ASP A 314 -0.01 20.64 25.56
C ASP A 314 -0.91 21.44 24.57
N LYS A 315 -1.82 22.29 25.09
CA LYS A 315 -2.68 23.15 24.25
C LYS A 315 -2.02 24.48 23.81
N THR A 316 -0.71 24.63 23.94
CA THR A 316 -0.07 25.95 23.80
C THR A 316 0.48 26.28 22.41
N VAL A 317 0.38 25.36 21.44
CA VAL A 317 0.81 25.63 20.05
C VAL A 317 -0.36 25.40 19.09
N ASP A 318 -0.76 26.47 18.39
CA ASP A 318 -1.81 26.42 17.37
C ASP A 318 -1.26 25.79 16.08
N ASP A 319 -1.27 24.46 16.00
CA ASP A 319 -0.77 23.65 14.87
C ASP A 319 -1.30 24.15 13.51
N LYS A 320 -2.52 24.69 13.48
CA LYS A 320 -3.12 25.24 12.25
C LYS A 320 -2.38 26.49 11.77
N LYS A 321 -1.98 27.39 12.68
CA LYS A 321 -1.20 28.59 12.32
C LYS A 321 0.18 28.22 11.80
N LEU A 322 0.81 27.20 12.38
CA LEU A 322 2.11 26.69 11.95
C LEU A 322 2.04 26.01 10.56
N LEU A 323 0.98 25.25 10.29
CA LEU A 323 0.71 24.70 8.95
C LEU A 323 0.49 25.81 7.92
N LEU A 324 -0.33 26.80 8.24
CA LEU A 324 -0.58 27.94 7.36
C LEU A 324 0.70 28.72 7.04
N LYS A 325 1.59 28.89 8.03
CA LYS A 325 2.91 29.51 7.82
C LYS A 325 3.77 28.71 6.85
N THR A 326 3.71 27.38 6.91
CA THR A 326 4.45 26.50 6.00
C THR A 326 3.93 26.61 4.57
N PHE A 327 2.60 26.61 4.36
CA PHE A 327 2.00 26.79 3.03
C PHE A 327 2.22 28.19 2.43
N LYS A 328 2.45 29.21 3.26
CA LYS A 328 2.75 30.57 2.80
C LYS A 328 4.13 30.70 2.16
N SER A 329 5.09 29.83 2.50
CA SER A 329 6.42 29.83 1.88
C SER A 329 6.36 29.31 0.45
N ARG A 330 6.90 30.08 -0.50
CA ARG A 330 6.97 29.70 -1.92
C ARG A 330 7.83 28.46 -2.15
N ILE A 331 8.94 28.32 -1.43
CA ILE A 331 9.87 27.18 -1.58
C ILE A 331 9.23 25.92 -1.01
N MET A 332 8.58 26.01 0.16
CA MET A 332 7.87 24.87 0.75
C MET A 332 6.72 24.41 -0.13
N MET A 333 5.98 25.36 -0.73
CA MET A 333 4.90 25.02 -1.65
C MET A 333 5.42 24.33 -2.93
N GLN A 334 6.56 24.77 -3.48
CA GLN A 334 7.19 24.07 -4.61
C GLN A 334 7.60 22.63 -4.25
N ARG A 335 8.21 22.42 -3.08
CA ARG A 335 8.56 21.08 -2.59
C ARG A 335 7.32 20.21 -2.39
N PHE A 336 6.27 20.80 -1.83
CA PHE A 336 5.00 20.12 -1.62
C PHE A 336 4.34 19.68 -2.93
N LEU A 337 4.31 20.54 -3.96
CA LEU A 337 3.80 20.16 -5.29
C LEU A 337 4.60 19.01 -5.92
N VAL A 338 5.94 19.04 -5.80
CA VAL A 338 6.78 17.93 -6.30
C VAL A 338 6.51 16.64 -5.51
N CYS A 339 6.36 16.73 -4.18
CA CYS A 339 6.00 15.59 -3.35
C CYS A 339 4.62 15.02 -3.75
N MET A 340 3.62 15.87 -4.03
CA MET A 340 2.31 15.40 -4.51
C MET A 340 2.44 14.58 -5.79
N VAL A 341 3.24 15.03 -6.76
CA VAL A 341 3.46 14.29 -8.01
C VAL A 341 4.19 12.97 -7.74
N TRP A 342 5.19 12.95 -6.87
CA TRP A 342 5.86 11.70 -6.47
C TRP A 342 4.89 10.72 -5.84
N TRP A 343 4.11 11.16 -4.85
CA TRP A 343 3.16 10.31 -4.13
C TRP A 343 2.06 9.76 -5.05
N LEU A 344 1.54 10.59 -5.96
CA LEU A 344 0.59 10.14 -6.98
C LEU A 344 1.24 9.12 -7.92
N THR A 345 2.47 9.37 -8.37
CA THR A 345 3.19 8.49 -9.30
C THR A 345 3.49 7.13 -8.68
N ILE A 346 4.09 7.08 -7.48
CA ILE A 346 4.47 5.82 -6.83
C ILE A 346 3.26 4.96 -6.46
N THR A 347 2.14 5.58 -6.05
CA THR A 347 0.92 4.84 -5.70
C THR A 347 0.20 4.35 -6.95
N LEU A 348 0.14 5.17 -8.01
CA LEU A 348 -0.40 4.76 -9.31
C LEU A 348 0.39 3.58 -9.87
N ILE A 349 1.73 3.65 -9.85
CA ILE A 349 2.60 2.59 -10.35
C ILE A 349 2.44 1.33 -9.50
N ASN A 350 2.55 1.41 -8.16
CA ASN A 350 2.53 0.23 -7.30
C ASN A 350 1.19 -0.54 -7.43
N TYR A 351 0.05 0.13 -7.28
CA TYR A 351 -1.25 -0.52 -7.46
C TYR A 351 -1.51 -0.89 -8.93
N GLY A 352 -1.07 -0.07 -9.87
CA GLY A 352 -1.22 -0.32 -11.30
C GLY A 352 -0.46 -1.56 -11.75
N MET A 353 0.75 -1.78 -11.25
CA MET A 353 1.57 -2.94 -11.54
C MET A 353 1.01 -4.23 -10.93
N MET A 354 0.50 -4.17 -9.69
CA MET A 354 -0.22 -5.29 -9.07
C MET A 354 -1.41 -5.74 -9.93
N ILE A 355 -2.15 -4.81 -10.50
CA ILE A 355 -3.31 -5.11 -11.35
C ILE A 355 -2.86 -5.57 -12.73
N SER A 356 -1.89 -4.89 -13.35
CA SER A 356 -1.33 -5.29 -14.65
C SER A 356 -0.73 -6.69 -14.64
N ALA A 357 -0.27 -7.18 -13.49
CA ALA A 357 0.29 -8.52 -13.32
C ALA A 357 -0.60 -9.64 -13.88
N VAL A 358 -1.93 -9.51 -13.75
CA VAL A 358 -2.88 -10.55 -14.21
C VAL A 358 -3.16 -10.48 -15.71
N PHE A 359 -2.80 -9.37 -16.37
CA PHE A 359 -2.96 -9.16 -17.81
C PHE A 359 -1.68 -9.50 -18.60
N ILE A 360 -0.58 -9.87 -17.92
CA ILE A 360 0.65 -10.33 -18.59
C ILE A 360 0.43 -11.75 -19.11
N ASP A 361 0.87 -12.00 -20.34
CA ASP A 361 0.87 -13.31 -20.98
C ASP A 361 1.42 -14.41 -20.04
N GLY A 362 0.79 -15.59 -20.02
CA GLY A 362 1.17 -16.72 -19.18
C GLY A 362 0.23 -16.95 -18.00
N ASN A 363 0.74 -17.53 -16.92
CA ASN A 363 -0.07 -17.85 -15.75
C ASN A 363 -0.16 -16.62 -14.82
N LYS A 364 -1.34 -16.00 -14.77
CA LYS A 364 -1.63 -14.81 -13.95
C LYS A 364 -1.25 -14.96 -12.46
N TYR A 365 -1.43 -16.17 -11.89
CA TYR A 365 -1.15 -16.42 -10.47
C TYR A 365 0.36 -16.39 -10.20
N VAL A 366 1.14 -17.01 -11.09
CA VAL A 366 2.61 -17.03 -11.00
C VAL A 366 3.18 -15.64 -11.29
N ASN A 367 2.65 -14.94 -12.30
CA ASN A 367 3.08 -13.58 -12.65
C ASN A 367 2.90 -12.61 -11.47
N PHE A 368 1.73 -12.64 -10.82
CA PHE A 368 1.48 -11.83 -9.62
C PHE A 368 2.42 -12.18 -8.47
N ALA A 369 2.58 -13.47 -8.16
CA ALA A 369 3.46 -13.93 -7.08
C ALA A 369 4.93 -13.52 -7.32
N LEU A 370 5.42 -13.60 -8.57
CA LEU A 370 6.77 -13.19 -8.93
C LEU A 370 6.98 -11.68 -8.79
N LEU A 371 5.99 -10.87 -9.16
CA LEU A 371 6.07 -9.42 -9.00
C LEU A 371 6.13 -9.04 -7.51
N MET A 372 5.28 -9.64 -6.67
CA MET A 372 5.30 -9.37 -5.22
C MET A 372 6.58 -9.87 -4.54
N LEU A 373 7.21 -10.92 -5.08
CA LEU A 373 8.50 -11.38 -4.60
C LEU A 373 9.60 -10.32 -4.81
N MET A 374 9.49 -9.44 -5.81
CA MET A 374 10.47 -8.39 -6.11
C MET A 374 10.49 -7.25 -5.09
N ASP A 375 9.50 -7.15 -4.20
CA ASP A 375 9.52 -6.21 -3.09
C ASP A 375 10.66 -6.52 -2.10
N ILE A 376 10.96 -7.81 -1.89
CA ILE A 376 12.01 -8.26 -0.96
C ILE A 376 13.41 -7.76 -1.40
N PRO A 377 13.90 -8.05 -2.63
CA PRO A 377 15.19 -7.52 -3.08
C PRO A 377 15.19 -5.99 -3.16
N SER A 378 14.06 -5.36 -3.49
CA SER A 378 13.93 -3.91 -3.48
C SER A 378 14.24 -3.30 -2.11
N ASN A 379 13.69 -3.88 -1.03
CA ASN A 379 13.95 -3.46 0.34
C ASN A 379 15.42 -3.62 0.74
N VAL A 380 16.08 -4.70 0.29
CA VAL A 380 17.52 -4.92 0.52
C VAL A 380 18.35 -3.87 -0.23
N PHE A 381 18.02 -3.60 -1.50
CA PHE A 381 18.69 -2.56 -2.29
C PHE A 381 18.51 -1.17 -1.68
N TYR A 382 17.33 -0.86 -1.16
CA TYR A 382 17.04 0.38 -0.43
C TYR A 382 17.99 0.58 0.74
N TRP A 383 18.09 -0.43 1.62
CA TRP A 383 18.98 -0.39 2.77
C TRP A 383 20.46 -0.20 2.37
N LEU A 384 20.93 -0.97 1.36
CA LEU A 384 22.30 -0.86 0.86
C LEU A 384 22.57 0.50 0.22
N ALA A 385 21.65 1.02 -0.59
CA ALA A 385 21.83 2.27 -1.31
C ALA A 385 21.91 3.46 -0.35
N LEU A 386 21.03 3.53 0.66
CA LEU A 386 21.04 4.64 1.61
C LEU A 386 22.21 4.63 2.59
N SER A 387 22.84 3.47 2.81
CA SER A 387 24.07 3.39 3.61
C SER A 387 25.26 4.10 2.95
N LYS A 388 25.31 4.12 1.60
CA LYS A 388 26.45 4.63 0.82
C LYS A 388 26.18 5.93 0.09
N TYR A 389 24.98 6.08 -0.46
CA TYR A 389 24.62 7.19 -1.34
C TYR A 389 23.70 8.20 -0.63
N LYS A 390 23.70 9.42 -1.17
CA LYS A 390 22.79 10.47 -0.74
C LYS A 390 21.37 10.22 -1.27
N ARG A 391 20.32 10.91 -0.80
CA ARG A 391 18.91 10.54 -1.09
C ARG A 391 18.48 10.89 -2.51
N LYS A 392 18.94 12.04 -3.02
CA LYS A 392 18.46 12.60 -4.29
C LYS A 392 18.81 11.73 -5.49
N MET A 393 20.08 11.31 -5.60
CA MET A 393 20.57 10.61 -6.79
C MET A 393 19.95 9.22 -6.99
N PRO A 394 19.87 8.35 -5.96
CA PRO A 394 19.19 7.06 -6.08
C PRO A 394 17.73 7.20 -6.51
N LEU A 395 17.01 8.21 -6.00
CA LEU A 395 15.61 8.45 -6.42
C LEU A 395 15.50 8.89 -7.88
N ILE A 396 16.39 9.76 -8.36
CA ILE A 396 16.42 10.16 -9.78
C ILE A 396 16.70 8.93 -10.65
N VAL A 397 17.72 8.16 -10.30
CA VAL A 397 18.16 7.00 -11.07
C VAL A 397 17.06 5.95 -11.13
N SER A 398 16.39 5.66 -10.01
CA SER A 398 15.31 4.67 -9.97
C SER A 398 14.10 5.11 -10.80
N PHE A 399 13.67 6.37 -10.71
CA PHE A 399 12.56 6.88 -11.53
C PHE A 399 12.88 6.92 -13.02
N LEU A 400 14.11 7.34 -13.40
CA LEU A 400 14.50 7.44 -14.80
C LEU A 400 14.73 6.06 -15.43
N ILE A 401 15.54 5.21 -14.80
CA ILE A 401 15.81 3.86 -15.33
C ILE A 401 14.54 3.01 -15.30
N GLY A 402 13.79 3.06 -14.20
CA GLY A 402 12.51 2.36 -14.09
C GLY A 402 11.52 2.83 -15.15
N GLY A 403 11.38 4.15 -15.34
CA GLY A 403 10.54 4.72 -16.39
C GLY A 403 10.94 4.26 -17.79
N ILE A 404 12.24 4.21 -18.10
CA ILE A 404 12.75 3.70 -19.38
C ILE A 404 12.37 2.22 -19.56
N PHE A 405 12.59 1.36 -18.55
CA PHE A 405 12.24 -0.06 -18.64
C PHE A 405 10.73 -0.27 -18.87
N CYS A 406 9.90 0.51 -18.18
CA CYS A 406 8.45 0.45 -18.33
C CYS A 406 7.99 0.91 -19.73
N VAL A 407 8.57 1.99 -20.27
CA VAL A 407 8.27 2.47 -21.64
C VAL A 407 8.77 1.49 -22.70
N LEU A 408 9.92 0.85 -22.51
CA LEU A 408 10.49 -0.09 -23.49
C LEU A 408 9.72 -1.41 -23.57
N GLN A 409 9.14 -1.87 -22.46
CA GLN A 409 8.52 -3.19 -22.37
C GLN A 409 7.46 -3.47 -23.45
N PRO A 410 6.53 -2.55 -23.79
CA PRO A 410 5.53 -2.80 -24.82
C PRO A 410 6.08 -2.88 -26.25
N PHE A 411 7.25 -2.29 -26.51
CA PHE A 411 7.88 -2.32 -27.83
C PHE A 411 8.69 -3.59 -28.08
N VAL A 412 8.87 -4.43 -27.05
CA VAL A 412 9.57 -5.71 -27.20
C VAL A 412 8.68 -6.71 -27.95
N PRO A 413 9.14 -7.32 -29.06
CA PRO A 413 8.36 -8.29 -29.81
C PRO A 413 7.95 -9.50 -28.96
N LYS A 414 6.76 -10.06 -29.23
CA LYS A 414 6.17 -11.19 -28.49
C LYS A 414 7.07 -12.43 -28.40
N GLY A 415 7.96 -12.64 -29.37
CA GLY A 415 8.93 -13.74 -29.38
C GLY A 415 9.97 -13.70 -28.24
N TYR A 416 10.16 -12.57 -27.56
CA TYR A 416 11.13 -12.41 -26.47
C TYR A 416 10.43 -12.25 -25.10
N MET A 417 9.60 -13.23 -24.71
CA MET A 417 8.84 -13.21 -23.45
C MET A 417 9.76 -13.01 -22.21
N TRP A 418 10.91 -13.68 -22.19
CA TRP A 418 11.89 -13.55 -21.11
C TRP A 418 12.38 -12.10 -20.92
N LEU A 419 12.58 -11.36 -22.02
CA LEU A 419 13.00 -9.96 -21.97
C LEU A 419 11.86 -9.04 -21.47
N ARG A 420 10.61 -9.29 -21.86
CA ARG A 420 9.45 -8.55 -21.33
C ARG A 420 9.29 -8.75 -19.83
N LEU A 421 9.44 -10.00 -19.36
CA LEU A 421 9.36 -10.35 -17.95
C LEU A 421 10.51 -9.75 -17.13
N THR A 422 11.75 -9.78 -17.63
CA THR A 422 12.88 -9.19 -16.91
C THR A 422 12.76 -7.68 -16.80
N LEU A 423 12.30 -6.99 -17.85
CA LEU A 423 12.06 -5.54 -17.82
C LEU A 423 10.97 -5.16 -16.80
N ILE A 424 9.86 -5.90 -16.76
CA ILE A 424 8.75 -5.59 -15.83
C ILE A 424 9.13 -5.88 -14.37
N MET A 425 9.86 -6.97 -14.10
CA MET A 425 10.36 -7.27 -12.75
C MET A 425 11.43 -6.27 -12.29
N ALA A 426 12.32 -5.84 -13.21
CA ALA A 426 13.31 -4.79 -12.91
C ALA A 426 12.63 -3.45 -12.63
N PHE A 427 11.59 -3.10 -13.39
CA PHE A 427 10.79 -1.91 -13.14
C PHE A 427 10.11 -1.98 -11.76
N GLU A 428 9.46 -3.09 -11.43
CA GLU A 428 8.79 -3.28 -10.14
C GLU A 428 9.76 -3.09 -8.96
N THR A 429 10.94 -3.72 -9.05
CA THR A 429 11.99 -3.58 -8.04
C THR A 429 12.40 -2.11 -7.84
N LEU A 430 12.57 -1.36 -8.94
CA LEU A 430 12.92 0.07 -8.90
C LEU A 430 11.75 0.96 -8.44
N ALA A 431 10.51 0.57 -8.73
CA ALA A 431 9.31 1.27 -8.29
C ALA A 431 9.16 1.17 -6.76
N THR A 432 9.25 -0.04 -6.20
CA THR A 432 9.24 -0.27 -4.74
C THR A 432 10.41 0.43 -4.05
N PHE A 433 11.57 0.49 -4.70
CA PHE A 433 12.75 1.20 -4.17
C PHE A 433 12.49 2.70 -4.11
N SER A 434 11.91 3.25 -5.17
CA SER A 434 11.50 4.66 -5.24
C SER A 434 10.43 4.99 -4.19
N TYR A 435 9.47 4.08 -3.98
CA TYR A 435 8.43 4.22 -2.96
C TYR A 435 9.04 4.42 -1.57
N ASN A 436 9.97 3.54 -1.17
CA ASN A 436 10.65 3.62 0.12
C ASN A 436 11.46 4.92 0.28
N ILE A 437 12.16 5.38 -0.76
CA ILE A 437 12.88 6.65 -0.70
C ILE A 437 11.93 7.84 -0.61
N VAL A 438 10.86 7.89 -1.41
CA VAL A 438 9.87 8.98 -1.33
C VAL A 438 9.27 9.05 0.06
N TYR A 439 8.93 7.90 0.66
CA TYR A 439 8.39 7.84 2.01
C TYR A 439 9.31 8.54 3.03
N MET A 440 10.61 8.23 2.99
CA MET A 440 11.61 8.83 3.87
C MET A 440 11.90 10.30 3.52
N TYR A 441 12.19 10.58 2.24
CA TYR A 441 12.62 11.89 1.75
C TYR A 441 11.54 12.96 1.95
N THR A 442 10.26 12.60 1.80
CA THR A 442 9.13 13.50 2.13
C THR A 442 9.24 13.98 3.58
N SER A 443 9.62 13.11 4.52
CA SER A 443 9.74 13.48 5.94
C SER A 443 10.98 14.33 6.25
N GLU A 444 12.03 14.28 5.42
CA GLU A 444 13.24 15.10 5.60
C GLU A 444 13.11 16.52 5.00
N LEU A 445 12.12 16.74 4.11
CA LEU A 445 11.96 18.01 3.37
C LEU A 445 11.21 19.09 4.14
N PHE A 446 10.40 18.71 5.13
CA PHE A 446 9.50 19.59 5.86
C PHE A 446 9.98 19.85 7.31
N PRO A 447 9.64 21.03 7.88
CA PRO A 447 9.99 21.39 9.25
C PRO A 447 9.46 20.40 10.30
N THR A 448 10.21 20.16 11.38
CA THR A 448 9.87 19.19 12.44
C THR A 448 8.44 19.33 12.94
N TYR A 449 7.95 20.54 13.20
CA TYR A 449 6.61 20.77 13.74
C TYR A 449 5.46 20.56 12.73
N THR A 450 5.71 20.61 11.41
CA THR A 450 4.69 20.32 10.37
C THR A 450 4.95 19.03 9.60
N ARG A 451 6.06 18.35 9.87
CA ARG A 451 6.54 17.19 9.12
C ARG A 451 5.49 16.10 8.94
N ASN A 452 4.91 15.64 10.06
CA ASN A 452 3.95 14.54 10.06
C ASN A 452 2.67 14.92 9.30
N SER A 453 2.17 16.14 9.52
CA SER A 453 0.98 16.66 8.84
C SER A 453 1.20 16.81 7.34
N MET A 454 2.34 17.37 6.91
CA MET A 454 2.67 17.52 5.49
C MET A 454 2.85 16.17 4.80
N HIS A 455 3.54 15.23 5.43
CA HIS A 455 3.70 13.87 4.94
C HIS A 455 2.34 13.18 4.76
N ALA A 456 1.45 13.27 5.76
CA ALA A 456 0.10 12.72 5.70
C ALA A 456 -0.73 13.34 4.57
N ILE A 457 -0.66 14.67 4.36
CA ILE A 457 -1.35 15.35 3.25
C ILE A 457 -0.81 14.88 1.90
N CYS A 458 0.52 14.82 1.73
CA CYS A 458 1.13 14.32 0.49
C CYS A 458 0.72 12.88 0.19
N SER A 459 0.75 12.00 1.21
CA SER A 459 0.33 10.61 1.08
C SER A 459 -1.17 10.47 0.74
N SER A 460 -2.02 11.28 1.37
CA SER A 460 -3.46 11.31 1.11
C SER A 460 -3.78 11.73 -0.33
N VAL A 461 -3.12 12.76 -0.85
CA VAL A 461 -3.25 13.16 -2.26
C VAL A 461 -2.71 12.09 -3.19
N GLY A 462 -1.63 11.42 -2.77
CA GLY A 462 -1.10 10.24 -3.44
C GLY A 462 -2.15 9.16 -3.67
N ARG A 463 -3.08 8.93 -2.74
CA ARG A 463 -4.14 7.91 -2.88
C ARG A 463 -4.99 8.08 -4.14
N LEU A 464 -5.08 9.28 -4.73
CA LEU A 464 -5.71 9.47 -6.03
C LEU A 464 -5.07 8.58 -7.13
N GLY A 465 -3.76 8.33 -7.06
CA GLY A 465 -3.06 7.39 -7.93
C GLY A 465 -3.59 5.96 -7.78
N SER A 466 -3.76 5.49 -6.54
CA SER A 466 -4.35 4.16 -6.26
C SER A 466 -5.82 4.03 -6.67
N LEU A 467 -6.60 5.13 -6.64
CA LEU A 467 -7.99 5.14 -7.14
C LEU A 467 -8.06 4.98 -8.68
N LEU A 468 -7.09 5.57 -9.38
CA LEU A 468 -7.00 5.53 -10.85
C LEU A 468 -6.39 4.22 -11.36
N ALA A 469 -5.52 3.57 -10.58
CA ALA A 469 -4.82 2.35 -10.98
C ALA A 469 -5.76 1.23 -11.51
N PRO A 470 -6.88 0.88 -10.85
CA PRO A 470 -7.83 -0.13 -11.35
C PRO A 470 -8.49 0.20 -12.69
N GLN A 471 -8.50 1.46 -13.11
CA GLN A 471 -9.05 1.89 -14.40
C GLN A 471 -8.03 1.77 -15.53
N THR A 472 -6.74 1.61 -15.21
CA THR A 472 -5.68 1.53 -16.22
C THR A 472 -5.80 0.35 -17.20
N PRO A 473 -6.32 -0.84 -16.83
CA PRO A 473 -6.51 -1.93 -17.79
C PRO A 473 -7.51 -1.60 -18.91
N LEU A 474 -8.45 -0.67 -18.71
CA LEU A 474 -9.37 -0.25 -19.78
C LEU A 474 -8.64 0.33 -21.00
N LEU A 475 -7.43 0.86 -20.79
CA LEU A 475 -6.60 1.39 -21.87
C LEU A 475 -6.01 0.31 -22.79
N ILE A 476 -6.01 -0.96 -22.36
CA ILE A 476 -5.55 -2.11 -23.16
C ILE A 476 -6.43 -2.28 -24.40
N SER A 477 -7.71 -1.92 -24.33
CA SER A 477 -8.65 -1.97 -25.46
C SER A 477 -8.22 -1.10 -26.65
N TYR A 478 -7.49 -0.01 -26.39
CA TYR A 478 -6.94 0.86 -27.43
C TYR A 478 -5.55 0.40 -27.86
N TRP A 479 -4.67 0.12 -26.91
CA TRP A 479 -3.33 -0.40 -27.17
C TRP A 479 -2.78 -1.12 -25.93
N SER A 480 -2.31 -2.35 -26.10
CA SER A 480 -1.85 -3.20 -25.00
C SER A 480 -0.69 -2.62 -24.18
N GLY A 481 0.11 -1.73 -24.78
CA GLY A 481 1.20 -1.03 -24.11
C GLY A 481 0.84 0.24 -23.36
N LEU A 482 -0.40 0.73 -23.48
CA LEU A 482 -0.77 2.07 -23.02
C LEU A 482 -0.69 2.25 -21.49
N PRO A 483 -1.10 1.28 -20.65
CA PRO A 483 -0.93 1.39 -19.20
C PRO A 483 0.55 1.56 -18.80
N ASN A 484 1.43 0.72 -19.36
CA ASN A 484 2.87 0.76 -19.08
C ASN A 484 3.50 2.06 -19.58
N LEU A 485 3.04 2.60 -20.71
CA LEU A 485 3.50 3.90 -21.19
C LEU A 485 3.10 5.03 -20.23
N ILE A 486 1.90 5.02 -19.65
CA ILE A 486 1.47 6.00 -18.64
C ILE A 486 2.32 5.88 -17.36
N PHE A 487 2.54 4.65 -16.87
CA PHE A 487 3.40 4.40 -15.70
C PHE A 487 4.84 4.87 -15.94
N GLY A 488 5.40 4.55 -17.10
CA GLY A 488 6.74 4.96 -17.49
C GLY A 488 6.88 6.48 -17.63
N LEU A 489 5.96 7.15 -18.33
CA LEU A 489 6.01 8.61 -18.50
C LEU A 489 5.83 9.37 -17.19
N THR A 490 4.92 8.93 -16.32
CA THR A 490 4.74 9.54 -14.98
C THR A 490 5.97 9.33 -14.10
N SER A 491 6.61 8.16 -14.18
CA SER A 491 7.90 7.89 -13.53
C SER A 491 9.00 8.82 -14.05
N LEU A 492 9.15 8.98 -15.38
CA LEU A 492 10.14 9.88 -15.98
C LEU A 492 9.91 11.34 -15.56
N LEU A 493 8.65 11.80 -15.54
CA LEU A 493 8.28 13.12 -15.07
C LEU A 493 8.70 13.31 -13.60
N SER A 494 8.42 12.34 -12.73
CA SER A 494 8.83 12.37 -11.32
C SER A 494 10.35 12.41 -11.16
N GLY A 495 11.10 11.65 -11.96
CA GLY A 495 12.56 11.70 -12.01
C GLY A 495 13.09 13.09 -12.40
N GLY A 496 12.50 13.71 -13.43
CA GLY A 496 12.82 15.07 -13.86
C GLY A 496 12.52 16.12 -12.79
N LEU A 497 11.34 16.06 -12.17
CA LEU A 497 10.96 16.99 -11.09
C LEU A 497 11.85 16.84 -9.85
N THR A 498 12.43 15.66 -9.62
CA THR A 498 13.36 15.43 -8.51
C THR A 498 14.64 16.25 -8.62
N LEU A 499 15.01 16.72 -9.82
CA LEU A 499 16.14 17.62 -10.01
C LEU A 499 15.97 18.95 -9.26
N PHE A 500 14.74 19.43 -9.10
CA PHE A 500 14.43 20.66 -8.36
C PHE A 500 14.50 20.49 -6.84
N MET A 501 14.58 19.26 -6.34
CA MET A 501 14.64 18.99 -4.90
C MET A 501 16.07 19.09 -4.37
N PRO A 502 16.25 19.59 -3.14
CA PRO A 502 17.56 19.73 -2.52
C PRO A 502 18.02 18.43 -1.89
N GLU A 503 19.32 18.18 -1.89
CA GLU A 503 19.86 17.02 -1.18
C GLU A 503 19.70 17.18 0.34
N THR A 504 19.02 16.22 0.99
CA THR A 504 18.81 16.18 2.45
C THR A 504 19.82 15.30 3.17
N ALA A 505 20.67 14.56 2.44
CA ALA A 505 21.54 13.59 3.07
C ALA A 505 22.52 14.20 4.08
N ARG A 506 22.45 13.69 5.32
CA ARG A 506 23.30 14.10 6.45
C ARG A 506 23.13 15.58 6.86
N ALA A 507 22.06 16.23 6.42
CA ALA A 507 21.65 17.52 6.98
C ALA A 507 20.93 17.29 8.30
N GLU A 508 21.08 18.21 9.25
CA GLU A 508 20.22 18.24 10.43
C GLU A 508 18.77 18.51 9.99
N LEU A 509 17.83 17.87 10.67
CA LEU A 509 16.42 18.01 10.36
C LEU A 509 15.98 19.45 10.69
N PRO A 510 15.31 20.15 9.77
CA PRO A 510 14.97 21.55 9.98
C PRO A 510 13.89 21.68 11.05
N ASP A 511 14.12 22.48 12.07
CA ASP A 511 13.10 22.78 13.08
C ASP A 511 12.21 23.94 12.64
N THR A 512 12.72 24.84 11.79
CA THR A 512 11.98 26.00 11.28
C THR A 512 11.76 25.97 9.76
N VAL A 513 10.77 26.74 9.27
CA VAL A 513 10.54 26.93 7.82
C VAL A 513 11.78 27.56 7.16
N GLU A 514 12.45 28.48 7.85
CA GLU A 514 13.63 29.17 7.33
C GLU A 514 14.83 28.21 7.19
N GLU A 515 15.04 27.32 8.15
CA GLU A 515 16.02 26.24 8.03
C GLU A 515 15.67 25.29 6.90
N ALA A 516 14.39 24.88 6.79
CA ALA A 516 13.93 24.02 5.71
C ALA A 516 14.20 24.67 4.34
N GLU A 517 13.97 25.98 4.18
CA GLU A 517 14.26 26.72 2.95
C GLU A 517 15.75 26.77 2.58
N LYS A 518 16.64 26.71 3.57
CA LYS A 518 18.09 26.73 3.39
C LYS A 518 18.66 25.37 2.98
N ILE A 519 17.93 24.27 3.17
CA ILE A 519 18.36 22.93 2.72
C ILE A 519 18.72 22.95 1.23
N GLY A 520 19.94 22.50 0.92
CA GLY A 520 20.47 22.43 -0.45
C GLY A 520 21.09 23.71 -1.00
N LYS A 521 20.93 24.86 -0.33
CA LYS A 521 21.74 26.05 -0.61
C LYS A 521 23.06 25.86 0.12
N LYS A 522 24.16 25.63 -0.62
CA LYS A 522 25.51 25.48 -0.04
C LYS A 522 25.72 26.54 1.04
N THR A 523 26.00 26.10 2.26
CA THR A 523 26.51 26.95 3.34
C THR A 523 27.84 27.53 2.87
N LEU A 524 27.79 28.71 2.27
CA LEU A 524 28.97 29.55 2.02
C LEU A 524 29.38 30.30 3.29
N GLN A 525 28.98 29.81 4.47
CA GLN A 525 28.98 30.54 5.72
C GLN A 525 29.85 30.00 6.88
N PRO A 526 30.48 28.80 6.87
CA PRO A 526 31.45 28.51 7.93
C PRO A 526 32.83 29.13 7.67
N LEU A 527 33.08 29.72 6.49
CA LEU A 527 34.38 30.33 6.15
C LEU A 527 34.47 31.82 6.51
N LEU A 528 33.34 32.50 6.79
CA LEU A 528 33.36 33.91 7.20
C LEU A 528 33.45 34.06 8.72
N GLU A 529 32.93 33.13 9.51
CA GLU A 529 33.09 33.17 10.98
C GLU A 529 34.50 32.80 11.43
N LYS A 530 35.24 32.00 10.64
CA LYS A 530 36.65 31.69 10.92
C LYS A 530 37.62 32.85 10.67
N ASN A 531 37.20 33.90 9.97
CA ASN A 531 38.02 35.10 9.73
C ASN A 531 37.79 36.21 10.75
N VAL A 532 36.83 36.07 11.67
CA VAL A 532 36.56 37.10 12.70
C VAL A 532 37.34 36.84 13.99
N ASN A 533 37.74 35.59 14.27
CA ASN A 533 38.58 35.26 15.41
C ASN A 533 40.03 35.01 14.97
N GLY A 534 40.71 36.09 14.60
CA GLY A 534 42.13 36.09 14.34
C GLY A 534 42.91 35.41 15.46
N LYS A 535 43.62 34.33 15.10
CA LYS A 535 44.87 33.88 15.71
C LYS A 535 45.59 33.02 14.70
N GLU A 536 46.66 33.60 14.15
CA GLU A 536 47.74 32.89 13.50
C GLU A 536 48.26 31.78 14.43
N MET A 537 48.58 30.61 13.87
CA MET A 537 49.66 29.81 14.42
C MET A 537 50.36 29.06 13.31
N GLU A 538 51.69 29.17 13.38
CA GLU A 538 52.69 28.88 12.38
C GLU A 538 52.83 27.40 12.04
N VAL A 539 53.42 27.22 10.85
CA VAL A 539 53.99 26.00 10.30
C VAL A 539 55.00 25.37 11.27
N MET A 540 54.82 24.08 11.56
CA MET A 540 55.87 23.07 11.42
C MET A 540 55.28 21.66 11.28
#